data_AF-A0A858RBN9-F1
#
_entry.id   AF-A0A858RBN9-F1
#
_cell.length_a   1.000
_cell.length_b   1.000
_cell.length_c   1.000
_cell.angle_alpha   90.00
_cell.angle_beta   90.00
_cell.angle_gamma   90.00
#
_symmetry.space_group_name_H-M   'P 1'
#
loop_
_entity.id
_entity.type
_entity.pdbx_description
1 polymer ?
#
loop_
_entity_poly.entity_id
_entity_poly.type
_entity_poly.pdbx_seq_one_letter_code
_entity_poly.pdbx_strand_id
1 'polypeptide(L)'
;MRMEPQIWDALIEVTKRENLSVHQLCSLVAERSCRPESLTAAIRVFLLAYFRSAATEDGHLRAKHGNSDLLGQISAVFPDVANDSGAPTRPH
;
A
#
# COMPACT_ATOMS: atom_id res chain seq x y z
N MET A 1 -13.75 -13.08 0.61
CA MET A 1 -12.93 -11.93 1.05
C MET A 1 -12.65 -11.07 -0.19
N ARG A 2 -13.16 -9.83 -0.24
CA ARG A 2 -12.88 -8.91 -1.35
C ARG A 2 -11.85 -7.91 -0.86
N MET A 3 -10.68 -7.90 -1.49
CA MET A 3 -9.56 -7.02 -1.16
C MET A 3 -9.47 -5.95 -2.26
N GLU A 4 -9.05 -4.75 -1.92
CA GLU A 4 -8.75 -3.74 -2.94
C GLU A 4 -7.63 -4.26 -3.86
N PRO A 5 -7.71 -4.05 -5.19
CA PRO A 5 -6.73 -4.57 -6.13
C PRO A 5 -5.27 -4.25 -5.75
N GLN A 6 -5.01 -3.03 -5.28
CA GLN A 6 -3.69 -2.57 -4.88
C GLN A 6 -3.13 -3.35 -3.68
N ILE A 7 -3.99 -3.71 -2.73
CA ILE A 7 -3.59 -4.53 -1.57
C ILE A 7 -3.33 -5.97 -2.02
N TRP A 8 -4.08 -6.47 -3.00
CA TRP A 8 -3.83 -7.79 -3.58
C TRP A 8 -2.49 -7.85 -4.33
N ASP A 9 -2.17 -6.83 -5.11
CA ASP A 9 -0.89 -6.76 -5.83
C ASP A 9 0.29 -6.70 -4.87
N ALA A 10 0.19 -5.86 -3.83
CA ALA A 10 1.17 -5.77 -2.75
C ALA A 10 1.33 -7.11 -2.02
N LEU A 11 0.24 -7.82 -1.75
CA LEU A 11 0.25 -9.15 -1.15
C LEU A 11 1.00 -10.15 -2.02
N ILE A 12 0.72 -10.18 -3.33
CA ILE A 12 1.41 -11.07 -4.29
C ILE A 12 2.90 -10.73 -4.35
N GLU A 13 3.27 -9.45 -4.33
CA GLU A 13 4.66 -9.02 -4.31
C GLU A 13 5.41 -9.56 -3.10
N VAL A 14 4.85 -9.42 -1.90
CA VAL A 14 5.47 -9.95 -0.67
C VAL A 14 5.60 -11.47 -0.73
N THR A 15 4.56 -12.18 -1.18
CA THR A 15 4.62 -13.66 -1.27
C THR A 15 5.74 -14.14 -2.20
N LYS A 16 5.97 -13.44 -3.32
CA LYS A 16 7.10 -13.73 -4.22
C LYS A 16 8.45 -13.43 -3.58
N ARG A 17 8.60 -12.30 -2.89
CA ARG A 17 9.85 -11.89 -2.22
C ARG A 17 10.26 -12.85 -1.11
N GLU A 18 9.28 -13.32 -0.34
CA GLU A 18 9.49 -14.20 0.81
C GLU A 18 9.43 -15.69 0.45
N ASN A 19 9.21 -16.03 -0.83
CA ASN A 19 9.02 -17.40 -1.31
C ASN A 19 7.93 -18.17 -0.53
N LEU A 20 6.79 -17.50 -0.32
CA LEU A 20 5.61 -18.05 0.34
C LEU A 20 4.44 -18.11 -0.64
N SER A 21 3.45 -18.95 -0.34
CA SER A 21 2.14 -18.86 -0.96
C SER A 21 1.27 -17.82 -0.25
N VAL A 22 0.27 -17.28 -0.95
CA VAL A 22 -0.76 -16.40 -0.36
C VAL A 22 -1.41 -17.05 0.85
N HIS A 23 -1.72 -18.35 0.76
CA HIS A 23 -2.34 -19.09 1.86
C HIS A 23 -1.45 -19.11 3.10
N GLN A 24 -0.16 -19.45 2.93
CA GLN A 24 0.80 -19.47 4.05
C GLN A 24 0.94 -18.10 4.70
N LEU A 25 1.06 -17.03 3.91
CA LEU A 25 1.17 -15.68 4.46
C LEU A 25 -0.10 -15.27 5.21
N CYS A 26 -1.28 -15.55 4.66
CA CYS A 26 -2.56 -15.29 5.32
C CYS A 26 -2.68 -16.04 6.66
N SER A 27 -2.27 -17.31 6.71
CA SER A 27 -2.26 -18.10 7.95
C SER A 27 -1.31 -17.51 8.99
N LEU A 28 -0.08 -17.14 8.58
CA LEU A 28 0.89 -16.50 9.48
C LEU A 28 0.39 -15.17 10.04
N VAL A 29 -0.30 -14.36 9.22
CA VAL A 29 -0.92 -13.11 9.67
C VAL A 29 -2.08 -13.40 10.62
N ALA A 30 -2.94 -14.36 10.30
CA ALA A 30 -4.07 -14.75 11.15
C ALA A 30 -3.62 -15.22 12.54
N GLU A 31 -2.59 -16.07 12.59
CA GLU A 31 -2.03 -16.63 13.84
C GLU A 31 -1.39 -15.57 14.74
N ARG A 32 -0.75 -14.56 14.15
CA ARG A 32 -0.02 -13.51 14.91
C ARG A 32 -0.86 -12.29 15.24
N SER A 33 -2.02 -12.14 14.60
CA SER A 33 -2.88 -10.98 14.81
C SER A 33 -3.78 -11.24 16.02
N CYS A 34 -3.38 -10.76 17.19
CA CYS A 34 -4.13 -10.99 18.43
C CYS A 34 -5.51 -10.31 18.48
N ARG A 35 -5.76 -9.22 17.71
CA ARG A 35 -7.01 -8.43 17.76
C ARG A 35 -7.43 -7.73 16.45
N PRO A 36 -7.30 -8.30 15.25
CA PRO A 36 -7.75 -7.61 14.04
C PRO A 36 -9.27 -7.70 13.92
N GLU A 37 -9.92 -6.61 13.53
CA GLU A 37 -11.38 -6.61 13.28
C GLU A 37 -11.77 -7.50 12.08
N SER A 38 -10.80 -7.85 11.22
CA SER A 38 -10.92 -8.87 10.17
C SER A 38 -9.55 -9.29 9.64
N LEU A 39 -9.46 -10.45 8.97
CA LEU A 39 -8.22 -10.86 8.29
C LEU A 39 -7.76 -9.83 7.26
N THR A 40 -8.69 -9.13 6.58
CA THR A 40 -8.32 -8.09 5.60
C THR A 40 -7.63 -6.92 6.28
N ALA A 41 -8.14 -6.49 7.44
CA ALA A 41 -7.52 -5.42 8.23
C ALA A 41 -6.13 -5.84 8.71
N ALA A 42 -5.98 -7.08 9.20
CA ALA A 42 -4.68 -7.63 9.61
C ALA A 42 -3.66 -7.62 8.46
N ILE A 43 -4.08 -8.05 7.26
CA ILE A 43 -3.20 -8.07 6.08
C ILE A 43 -2.78 -6.66 5.70
N ARG A 44 -3.68 -5.67 5.72
CA ARG A 44 -3.31 -4.26 5.41
C ARG A 44 -2.25 -3.73 6.37
N VAL A 45 -2.41 -3.98 7.68
CA VAL A 45 -1.42 -3.58 8.70
C VAL A 45 -0.09 -4.31 8.50
N PHE A 46 -0.14 -5.62 8.22
CA PHE A 46 1.06 -6.41 7.95
C PHE A 46 1.83 -5.87 6.74
N LEU A 47 1.16 -5.65 5.60
CA LEU A 47 1.80 -5.14 4.39
C LEU A 47 2.42 -3.77 4.61
N LEU A 48 1.70 -2.86 5.30
CA LEU A 48 2.24 -1.56 5.67
C LEU A 48 3.52 -1.69 6.50
N ALA A 49 3.52 -2.57 7.52
CA ALA A 49 4.69 -2.79 8.36
C ALA A 49 5.86 -3.39 7.58
N TYR A 50 5.58 -4.35 6.69
CA TYR A 50 6.58 -4.98 5.82
C TYR A 50 7.26 -3.97 4.90
N PHE A 51 6.49 -3.14 4.21
CA PHE A 51 7.09 -2.13 3.32
C PHE A 51 7.77 -1.01 4.09
N ARG A 52 7.25 -0.62 5.26
CA ARG A 52 7.88 0.41 6.11
C ARG A 52 9.24 -0.04 6.65
N SER A 53 9.42 -1.32 6.98
CA SER A 53 10.73 -1.81 7.42
C SER A 53 11.75 -1.88 6.28
N ALA A 54 11.30 -2.07 5.04
CA ALA A 54 12.15 -2.01 3.85
C ALA A 54 12.48 -0.57 3.41
N ALA A 55 11.65 0.39 3.80
CA ALA A 55 11.79 1.81 3.53
C ALA A 55 12.88 2.43 4.44
N THR A 56 14.14 2.25 4.04
CA THR A 56 15.33 2.79 4.72
C THR A 56 15.67 4.19 4.20
N GLU A 57 16.36 5.01 5.00
CA GLU A 57 16.79 6.36 4.59
C GLU A 57 17.65 6.33 3.30
N ASP A 58 18.60 5.40 3.23
CA ASP A 58 19.39 5.13 2.02
C ASP A 58 18.53 4.69 0.83
N GLY A 59 17.49 3.90 1.06
CA GLY A 59 16.50 3.53 0.04
C GLY A 59 15.73 4.75 -0.46
N HIS A 60 15.27 5.61 0.45
CA HIS A 60 14.55 6.84 0.14
C HIS A 60 15.40 7.83 -0.64
N LEU A 61 16.67 8.03 -0.24
CA LEU A 61 17.62 8.89 -0.93
C LEU A 61 17.91 8.38 -2.35
N ARG A 62 18.16 7.07 -2.52
CA ARG A 62 18.42 6.45 -3.83
C ARG A 62 17.22 6.47 -4.76
N ALA A 63 16.00 6.41 -4.23
CA ALA A 63 14.77 6.56 -5.01
C ALA A 63 14.59 8.00 -5.57
N LYS A 64 15.46 8.96 -5.20
CA LYS A 64 15.44 10.37 -5.62
C LYS A 64 14.15 11.11 -5.24
N HIS A 65 13.52 10.73 -4.12
CA HIS A 65 12.29 11.38 -3.61
C HIS A 65 12.53 12.43 -2.52
N GLY A 66 13.78 12.86 -2.33
CA GLY A 66 14.18 13.71 -1.20
C GLY A 66 13.67 15.14 -1.19
N ASN A 67 12.91 15.66 -2.19
CA ASN A 67 12.37 17.03 -2.06
C ASN A 67 11.21 17.53 -2.95
N SER A 68 10.66 16.86 -3.99
CA SER A 68 9.71 17.60 -4.87
C SER A 68 8.66 16.87 -5.74
N ASP A 69 8.52 15.54 -5.73
CA ASP A 69 7.51 14.88 -6.60
C ASP A 69 6.53 13.97 -5.85
N LEU A 70 5.89 14.51 -4.81
CA LEU A 70 4.85 13.80 -4.08
C LEU A 70 3.55 13.70 -4.89
N LEU A 71 3.21 14.73 -5.66
CA LEU A 71 2.00 14.79 -6.48
C LEU A 71 2.03 13.78 -7.63
N GLY A 72 3.17 13.61 -8.32
CA GLY A 72 3.33 12.58 -9.35
C GLY A 72 3.17 11.16 -8.80
N GLN A 73 3.69 10.91 -7.60
CA GLN A 73 3.53 9.61 -6.92
C GLN A 73 2.09 9.32 -6.52
N ILE A 74 1.39 10.31 -5.94
CA ILE A 74 -0.03 10.17 -5.60
C ILE A 74 -0.85 9.92 -6.87
N SER A 75 -0.57 10.62 -7.96
CA SER A 75 -1.25 10.42 -9.24
C SER A 75 -0.97 9.03 -9.85
N ALA A 76 0.23 8.47 -9.65
CA ALA A 76 0.54 7.12 -10.14
C ALA A 76 -0.24 6.03 -9.37
N VAL A 77 -0.42 6.23 -8.06
CA VAL A 77 -1.17 5.30 -7.19
C VAL A 77 -2.69 5.49 -7.32
N PHE A 78 -3.12 6.73 -7.49
CA PHE A 78 -4.52 7.14 -7.62
C PHE A 78 -4.70 7.98 -8.89
N PRO A 79 -4.77 7.34 -10.07
CA PRO A 79 -4.83 8.05 -11.36
C PRO A 79 -6.05 8.96 -11.51
N ASP A 80 -7.12 8.74 -10.76
CA ASP A 80 -8.35 9.55 -10.80
C ASP A 80 -8.22 10.92 -10.10
N VAL A 81 -7.24 11.11 -9.20
CA VAL A 81 -7.08 12.37 -8.43
C VAL A 81 -6.63 13.54 -9.31
N ALA A 82 -5.96 13.28 -10.43
CA ALA A 82 -5.41 14.34 -11.28
C ALA A 82 -6.47 15.06 -12.13
N ASN A 83 -7.69 14.52 -12.26
CA ASN A 83 -8.70 15.05 -13.18
C ASN A 83 -9.79 15.90 -12.50
N ASP A 84 -9.77 16.02 -11.16
CA ASP A 84 -10.67 16.94 -10.46
C ASP A 84 -10.07 18.35 -10.41
N SER A 85 -9.94 18.96 -11.59
CA SER A 85 -9.82 20.42 -11.72
C SER A 85 -11.20 21.03 -11.49
N GLY A 86 -11.71 20.91 -10.26
CA GLY A 86 -12.94 21.56 -9.82
C GLY A 86 -12.79 23.07 -9.90
N ALA A 87 -13.06 23.64 -11.07
CA ALA A 87 -13.28 25.07 -11.21
C ALA A 87 -14.42 25.45 -10.24
N PRO A 88 -14.24 26.43 -9.35
CA PRO A 88 -15.32 26.85 -8.47
C PRO A 88 -16.42 27.48 -9.32
N THR A 89 -17.54 26.75 -9.49
CA THR A 89 -18.76 27.33 -10.02
C THR A 89 -19.25 28.37 -9.02
N ARG A 90 -19.02 29.64 -9.36
CA ARG A 90 -19.51 30.79 -8.60
C ARG A 90 -21.04 30.75 -8.62
N PRO A 91 -21.73 30.73 -7.47
CA PRO A 91 -23.19 30.82 -7.48
C PRO A 91 -23.61 32.25 -7.85
N HIS A 92 -24.64 32.33 -8.71
CA HIS A 92 -25.37 33.54 -9.07
C HIS A 92 -26.36 33.94 -7.97
#